data_AF-A0A416EVJ8-F1
#
_entry.id   AF-A0A416EVJ8-F1
#
_cell.length_a   1.000
_cell.length_b   1.000
_cell.length_c   1.000
_cell.angle_alpha   90.00
_cell.angle_beta   90.00
_cell.angle_gamma   90.00
#
_symmetry.space_group_name_H-M   'P 1'
#
loop_
_entity.id
_entity.type
_entity.pdbx_description
1 polymer ?
#
loop_
_entity_poly.entity_id
_entity_poly.type
_entity_poly.pdbx_seq_one_letter_code
_entity_poly.pdbx_strand_id
1 'polypeptide(L)'
;MKVTVDGEVYGTYSLAENQTVKIQTGHGTNVLVIENGSVHMEEADCPDGYCKRQGTISRVNETIVCLPHKLVAEVESDGSTTDDADDAPDVIVK
;
A
#
# COMPACT_ATOMS: atom_id res chain seq x y z
N MET A 1 -1.67 -8.76 -1.74
CA MET A 1 -1.47 -7.33 -1.41
C MET A 1 -0.14 -6.89 -1.99
N LYS A 2 -0.15 -5.82 -2.78
CA LYS A 2 1.05 -5.15 -3.25
C LYS A 2 1.31 -3.91 -2.40
N VAL A 3 2.55 -3.72 -2.01
CA VAL A 3 3.01 -2.51 -1.31
C VAL A 3 3.97 -1.79 -2.23
N THR A 4 3.70 -0.51 -2.48
CA THR A 4 4.60 0.39 -3.19
C THR A 4 5.08 1.50 -2.26
N VAL A 5 6.33 1.93 -2.47
CA VAL A 5 6.94 3.11 -1.83
C VAL A 5 7.58 3.93 -2.93
N ASP A 6 7.31 5.23 -2.99
CA ASP A 6 7.75 6.10 -4.09
C ASP A 6 7.29 5.60 -5.49
N GLY A 7 6.20 4.83 -5.55
CA GLY A 7 5.71 4.25 -6.80
C GLY A 7 6.44 2.96 -7.23
N GLU A 8 7.50 2.56 -6.54
CA GLU A 8 8.23 1.32 -6.79
C GLU A 8 7.70 0.20 -5.90
N VAL A 9 7.66 -1.03 -6.43
CA VAL A 9 7.20 -2.20 -5.66
C VAL A 9 8.18 -2.50 -4.53
N TYR A 10 7.71 -2.32 -3.29
CA TYR A 10 8.44 -2.73 -2.09
C TYR A 10 8.31 -4.24 -1.85
N GLY A 11 7.12 -4.79 -2.09
CA GLY A 11 6.86 -6.21 -1.93
C GLY A 11 5.41 -6.61 -2.18
N THR A 12 5.20 -7.91 -2.33
CA THR A 12 3.87 -8.52 -2.47
C THR A 12 3.69 -9.59 -1.40
N TYR A 13 2.54 -9.57 -0.73
CA TYR A 13 2.23 -10.40 0.42
C TYR A 13 0.86 -11.06 0.25
N SER A 14 0.76 -12.34 0.61
CA SER A 14 -0.49 -13.09 0.58
C SER A 14 -1.42 -12.65 1.70
N LEU A 15 -2.69 -12.41 1.39
CA LEU A 15 -3.72 -12.17 2.42
C LEU A 15 -4.12 -13.46 3.15
N ALA A 16 -3.81 -14.64 2.57
CA ALA A 16 -4.10 -15.93 3.18
C ALA A 16 -3.15 -16.28 4.34
N GLU A 17 -2.03 -15.57 4.45
CA GLU A 17 -1.02 -15.79 5.47
C GLU A 17 -1.04 -14.64 6.49
N ASN A 18 -1.33 -14.97 7.74
CA ASN A 18 -1.25 -13.99 8.83
C ASN A 18 0.20 -13.58 9.04
N GLN A 19 0.50 -12.29 8.91
CA GLN A 19 1.87 -11.76 9.01
C GLN A 19 1.90 -10.28 9.35
N THR A 20 3.02 -9.83 9.90
CA THR A 20 3.29 -8.40 10.14
C THR A 20 4.37 -7.93 9.18
N VAL A 21 4.04 -6.92 8.39
CA VAL A 21 4.93 -6.34 7.38
C VAL A 21 5.45 -4.99 7.89
N LYS A 22 6.73 -4.97 8.30
CA LYS A 22 7.42 -3.74 8.72
C LYS A 22 8.15 -3.11 7.53
N ILE A 23 7.79 -1.88 7.20
CA ILE A 23 8.34 -1.11 6.07
C ILE A 23 9.12 0.05 6.64
N GLN A 24 10.44 0.03 6.48
CA GLN A 24 11.36 1.07 6.95
C GLN A 24 12.06 1.70 5.75
N THR A 25 11.86 3.01 5.60
CA THR A 25 12.34 3.77 4.44
C THR A 25 12.94 5.09 4.89
N GLY A 26 13.48 5.88 3.95
CA GLY A 26 13.93 7.24 4.23
C GLY A 26 12.80 8.19 4.64
N HIS A 27 11.53 7.86 4.37
CA HIS A 27 10.40 8.73 4.72
C HIS A 27 9.82 8.45 6.10
N GLY A 28 10.10 7.28 6.69
CA GLY A 28 9.54 6.85 7.96
C GLY A 28 9.31 5.34 8.02
N THR A 29 8.57 4.93 9.06
CA THR A 29 8.22 3.54 9.35
C THR A 29 6.71 3.33 9.32
N ASN A 30 6.28 2.30 8.59
CA ASN A 30 4.91 1.78 8.60
C ASN A 30 4.92 0.30 9.01
N VAL A 31 3.90 -0.12 9.76
CA VAL A 31 3.67 -1.52 10.14
C VAL A 31 2.26 -1.90 9.70
N LEU A 32 2.18 -2.75 8.69
CA LEU A 32 0.94 -3.36 8.24
C LEU A 32 0.78 -4.73 8.92
N VAL A 33 -0.45 -5.04 9.32
CA VAL A 33 -0.83 -6.36 9.82
C VAL A 33 -1.78 -6.99 8.82
N ILE A 34 -1.46 -8.20 8.41
CA ILE A 34 -2.32 -9.06 7.61
C ILE A 34 -2.85 -10.14 8.55
N GLU A 35 -4.16 -10.21 8.70
CA GLU A 35 -4.81 -11.24 9.49
C GLU A 35 -6.20 -11.58 8.94
N ASN A 36 -6.55 -12.87 8.95
CA ASN A 36 -7.88 -13.36 8.58
C ASN A 36 -8.34 -12.86 7.18
N GLY A 37 -7.43 -12.83 6.20
CA GLY A 37 -7.75 -12.37 4.85
C GLY A 37 -7.94 -10.85 4.72
N SER A 38 -7.49 -10.08 5.70
CA SER A 38 -7.65 -8.62 5.74
C SER A 38 -6.35 -7.94 6.13
N VAL A 39 -6.24 -6.63 5.85
CA VAL A 39 -5.04 -5.82 6.11
C VAL A 39 -5.43 -4.52 6.80
N HIS A 40 -4.67 -4.10 7.82
CA HIS A 40 -4.75 -2.75 8.38
C HIS A 40 -3.37 -2.18 8.71
N MET A 41 -3.30 -0.86 8.88
CA MET A 41 -2.11 -0.16 9.35
C MET A 41 -2.11 -0.12 10.88
N GLU A 42 -1.24 -0.90 11.51
CA GLU A 42 -1.09 -0.97 12.96
C GLU A 42 -0.30 0.23 13.50
N GLU A 43 0.88 0.47 12.93
CA GLU A 43 1.75 1.59 13.33
C GLU A 43 2.21 2.40 12.12
N ALA A 44 2.39 3.70 12.35
CA ALA A 44 3.00 4.64 11.42
C ALA A 44 3.50 5.84 12.22
N ASP A 45 4.76 6.24 11.99
CA ASP A 45 5.38 7.44 12.58
C ASP A 45 5.09 8.73 11.77
N CYS A 46 4.19 8.64 10.77
CA CYS A 46 3.76 9.80 9.99
C CYS A 46 2.98 10.80 10.86
N PRO A 47 3.13 12.11 10.61
CA PRO A 47 2.54 13.16 11.46
C PRO A 47 1.00 13.23 11.40
N ASP A 48 0.39 12.84 10.29
CA ASP A 48 -1.07 12.94 10.11
C ASP A 48 -1.86 11.74 10.66
N GLY A 49 -1.19 10.58 10.81
CA GLY A 49 -1.78 9.31 11.23
C GLY A 49 -3.00 8.85 10.43
N TYR A 50 -3.23 9.34 9.20
CA TYR A 50 -4.45 9.06 8.44
C TYR A 50 -4.57 7.58 8.07
N CYS A 51 -3.47 6.98 7.62
CA CYS A 51 -3.39 5.57 7.25
C CYS A 51 -3.86 4.62 8.39
N LYS A 52 -3.52 4.93 9.65
CA LYS A 52 -3.98 4.17 10.84
C LYS A 52 -5.49 4.26 11.06
N ARG A 53 -6.12 5.37 10.68
CA ARG A 53 -7.57 5.59 10.85
C ARG A 53 -8.41 5.05 9.69
N GLN A 54 -7.77 4.70 8.58
CA GLN A 54 -8.46 4.19 7.40
C GLN A 54 -9.12 2.81 7.66
N GLY A 55 -8.65 2.09 8.67
CA GLY A 55 -9.22 0.82 9.10
C GLY A 55 -8.71 -0.34 8.26
N THR A 56 -9.52 -1.38 8.20
CA THR A 56 -9.18 -2.65 7.58
C THR A 56 -9.69 -2.72 6.14
N ILE A 57 -8.85 -3.17 5.22
CA ILE A 57 -9.17 -3.47 3.83
C ILE A 57 -9.08 -4.98 3.58
N SER A 58 -9.92 -5.50 2.68
CA SER A 58 -9.90 -6.93 2.30
C SER A 58 -10.36 -7.20 0.87
N ARG A 59 -11.02 -6.25 0.22
CA ARG A 59 -11.51 -6.42 -1.16
C ARG A 59 -10.49 -5.92 -2.16
N VAL A 60 -10.49 -6.54 -3.33
CA VAL A 60 -9.67 -6.14 -4.49
C VAL A 60 -9.89 -4.65 -4.79
N ASN A 61 -8.80 -3.94 -5.09
CA ASN A 61 -8.71 -2.50 -5.34
C ASN A 61 -8.99 -1.61 -4.11
N GLU A 62 -9.22 -2.17 -2.93
CA GLU A 62 -9.15 -1.38 -1.69
C GLU A 62 -7.68 -1.07 -1.39
N THR A 63 -7.42 0.15 -0.93
CA THR A 63 -6.06 0.66 -0.68
C THR A 63 -5.95 1.31 0.68
N ILE A 64 -4.79 1.21 1.34
CA ILE A 64 -4.38 2.08 2.45
C ILE A 64 -3.24 2.97 1.96
N VAL A 65 -3.37 4.29 2.17
CA VAL A 65 -2.40 5.28 1.67
C VAL A 65 -1.78 6.05 2.82
N CYS A 66 -0.45 6.10 2.87
CA CYS A 66 0.31 6.96 3.77
C CYS A 66 1.05 7.99 2.91
N LEU A 67 0.42 9.15 2.70
CA LEU A 67 0.97 10.22 1.84
C LEU A 67 2.34 10.72 2.31
N PRO A 68 2.60 10.99 3.61
CA PRO A 68 3.91 11.46 4.05
C PRO A 68 5.04 10.46 3.78
N HIS A 69 4.75 9.15 3.86
CA HIS A 69 5.72 8.10 3.59
C HIS A 69 5.69 7.57 2.16
N LYS A 70 4.86 8.19 1.30
CA LYS A 70 4.64 7.80 -0.09
C LYS A 70 4.37 6.31 -0.27
N LEU A 71 3.64 5.74 0.66
CA LEU A 71 3.34 4.31 0.70
C LEU A 71 1.89 4.06 0.29
N VAL A 72 1.70 3.09 -0.58
CA VAL A 72 0.38 2.55 -0.95
C VAL A 72 0.38 1.04 -0.72
N ALA A 73 -0.57 0.56 0.07
CA ALA A 73 -0.86 -0.86 0.20
C ALA A 73 -2.18 -1.15 -0.51
N GLU A 74 -2.17 -2.03 -1.51
CA GLU A 74 -3.30 -2.34 -2.37
C GLU A 74 -3.61 -3.83 -2.33
N VAL A 75 -4.89 -4.18 -2.21
CA VAL A 75 -5.34 -5.56 -2.35
C VAL A 75 -5.53 -5.87 -3.83
N GLU A 76 -4.67 -6.73 -4.37
CA GLU A 76 -4.78 -7.23 -5.74
C GLU A 76 -5.49 -8.58 -5.80
N SER A 77 -6.07 -8.89 -6.95
CA SER A 77 -6.55 -10.26 -7.25
C SER A 77 -5.37 -11.18 -7.54
N ASP A 78 -5.49 -12.48 -7.27
CA ASP A 78 -4.52 -13.52 -7.67
C ASP A 78 -4.36 -13.71 -9.20
N GLY A 79 -4.85 -12.75 -10.00
CA GLY A 79 -4.69 -12.71 -11.44
C GLY A 79 -3.44 -11.93 -11.81
N SER A 80 -2.39 -12.66 -12.18
CA SER A 80 -1.19 -12.16 -12.87
C SER A 80 -1.53 -11.04 -13.85
N THR A 81 -1.23 -9.80 -13.50
CA THR A 81 -1.23 -8.69 -14.45
C THR A 81 0.04 -7.91 -14.23
N THR A 82 0.88 -7.97 -15.25
CA THR A 82 2.16 -7.27 -15.44
C THR A 82 2.04 -5.76 -15.21
N ASP A 83 3.16 -5.19 -14.75
CA ASP A 83 3.47 -3.76 -14.70
C ASP A 83 3.11 -2.99 -15.99
N ASP A 84 3.11 -1.66 -15.85
CA ASP A 84 3.11 -0.60 -16.87
C ASP A 84 1.78 0.14 -17.13
N ALA A 85 1.64 1.30 -16.48
CA ALA A 85 1.23 2.52 -17.15
C ALA A 85 1.85 3.74 -16.45
N ASP A 86 2.98 4.19 -17.00
CA ASP A 86 3.36 5.60 -17.04
C ASP A 86 2.11 6.48 -17.24
N ASP A 87 1.64 7.14 -16.18
CA ASP A 87 0.72 8.28 -16.31
C ASP A 87 1.55 9.48 -16.78
N ALA A 88 1.85 9.52 -18.07
CA ALA A 88 2.34 10.72 -18.71
C ALA A 88 1.21 11.77 -18.67
N PRO A 89 1.43 12.98 -18.11
CA PRO A 89 0.39 14.00 -18.16
C PRO A 89 0.16 14.42 -19.62
N ASP A 90 -1.09 14.28 -20.07
CA ASP A 90 -1.54 14.72 -21.38
C ASP A 90 -1.38 16.25 -21.50
N VAL A 91 -0.37 16.69 -22.25
CA VAL A 91 -0.16 18.10 -22.58
C VAL A 91 -1.18 18.49 -23.65
N ILE A 92 -2.26 19.13 -23.25
CA ILE A 92 -3.16 19.79 -24.21
C ILE A 92 -2.60 21.19 -24.51
N VAL A 93 -1.96 21.31 -25.67
CA VAL A 93 -1.74 22.59 -26.34
C VAL A 93 -3.06 23.07 -26.94
N LYS A 94 -3.50 24.27 -26.55
CA LYS A 94 -4.13 25.22 -27.48
C LYS A 94 -3.92 26.67 -27.04
#